data_AF-G2X387-F1
#
_entry.id   AF-G2X387-F1
#
_cell.length_a   1.000
_cell.length_b   1.000
_cell.length_c   1.000
_cell.angle_alpha   90.00
_cell.angle_beta   90.00
_cell.angle_gamma   90.00
#
_symmetry.space_group_name_H-M   'P 1'
#
loop_
_entity.id
_entity.type
_entity.pdbx_description
1 polymer ?
#
loop_
_entity_poly.entity_id
_entity_poly.type
_entity_poly.pdbx_seq_one_letter_code
_entity_poly.pdbx_strand_id
1 'polypeptide(L)'
;MQDLLIELQQALVHAGSAGNEVYSASGGGDQDLLCPHPSCANKPSYTELRSLQRHYPSHIPCEAACPCCKRNFASARKYETHMKQCFRSHGTDDAWKDAKAQRKRQHRFARDELARIMSKKGIASSMNTQELQLTSLGHRREDLISVATGL
;
A
#
# COMPACT_ATOMS: atom_id res chain seq x y z
N MET A 1 12.60 -20.84 -42.38
CA MET A 1 13.69 -20.90 -41.36
C MET A 1 13.99 -19.54 -40.71
N GLN A 2 13.27 -18.46 -41.00
CA GLN A 2 13.46 -17.15 -40.35
C GLN A 2 12.45 -16.90 -39.21
N ASP A 3 11.30 -17.58 -39.21
CA ASP A 3 10.25 -17.38 -38.20
C ASP A 3 10.57 -17.93 -36.80
N LEU A 4 11.54 -18.84 -36.68
CA LEU A 4 11.92 -19.42 -35.37
C LEU A 4 12.80 -18.51 -34.51
N LEU A 5 13.37 -17.43 -35.07
CA LEU A 5 14.24 -16.50 -34.33
C LEU A 5 13.46 -15.39 -33.60
N ILE A 6 12.22 -15.11 -34.03
CA ILE A 6 11.38 -14.06 -33.41
C ILE A 6 10.75 -14.55 -32.09
N GLU A 7 10.45 -15.85 -31.99
CA GLU A 7 9.84 -16.43 -30.79
C GLU A 7 10.81 -16.50 -29.60
N LEU A 8 12.12 -16.63 -29.84
CA LEU A 8 13.11 -16.67 -28.77
C LEU A 8 13.31 -15.30 -28.09
N GLN A 9 13.06 -14.20 -28.81
CA GLN A 9 13.25 -12.85 -28.29
C GLN A 9 12.09 -12.40 -27.38
N GLN A 10 10.89 -12.97 -27.55
CA GLN A 10 9.76 -12.70 -26.66
C GLN A 10 9.85 -13.41 -25.31
N ALA A 11 10.59 -14.53 -25.22
CA ALA A 11 10.78 -15.25 -23.96
C ALA A 11 11.73 -14.53 -22.96
N LEU A 12 12.69 -13.75 -23.45
CA LEU A 12 13.68 -13.05 -22.62
C LEU A 12 13.15 -11.77 -21.95
N VAL A 13 12.10 -11.15 -22.50
CA VAL A 13 11.54 -9.90 -21.96
C VAL A 13 10.73 -10.11 -20.67
N HIS A 14 10.28 -11.33 -20.39
CA HIS A 14 9.51 -11.64 -19.17
C HIS A 14 10.35 -12.25 -18.03
N ALA A 15 11.64 -12.49 -18.22
CA ALA A 15 12.53 -13.07 -17.19
C ALA A 15 13.17 -12.00 -16.28
N GLY A 16 13.00 -10.71 -16.56
CA GLY A 16 13.58 -9.62 -15.78
C GLY A 16 12.55 -8.97 -14.86
N SER A 17 12.41 -9.44 -13.62
CA SER A 17 12.33 -8.59 -12.41
C SER A 17 11.95 -9.44 -11.19
N ALA A 18 12.78 -10.45 -10.89
CA ALA A 18 12.98 -10.87 -9.50
C ALA A 18 14.01 -9.92 -8.89
N GLY A 19 13.64 -8.64 -8.76
CA GLY A 19 14.34 -7.69 -7.93
C GLY A 19 14.21 -8.14 -6.48
N ASN A 20 15.12 -9.02 -6.08
CA ASN A 20 15.48 -9.19 -4.69
C ASN A 20 16.27 -7.93 -4.32
N GLU A 21 15.56 -6.81 -4.21
CA GLU A 21 16.11 -5.61 -3.60
C GLU A 21 16.43 -5.99 -2.15
N VAL A 22 17.72 -6.27 -1.94
CA VAL A 22 18.34 -6.31 -0.64
C VAL A 22 18.24 -4.89 -0.11
N TYR A 23 17.11 -4.60 0.54
CA TYR A 23 16.99 -3.43 1.40
C TYR A 23 17.96 -3.63 2.55
N SER A 24 19.20 -3.22 2.34
CA SER A 24 20.20 -3.01 3.38
C SER A 24 19.69 -1.86 4.25
N ALA A 25 18.83 -2.20 5.22
CA ALA A 25 18.41 -1.31 6.29
C ALA A 25 19.57 -1.15 7.28
N SER A 26 20.59 -0.41 6.86
CA SER A 26 21.62 0.11 7.75
C SER A 26 21.11 1.40 8.37
N GLY A 27 20.55 1.32 9.57
CA GLY A 27 20.08 2.49 10.33
C GLY A 27 19.09 2.12 11.42
N GLY A 28 19.60 1.56 12.52
CA GLY A 28 18.84 1.20 13.71
C GLY A 28 18.29 2.42 14.46
N GLY A 29 17.20 2.98 13.95
CA GLY A 29 16.23 3.69 14.79
C GLY A 29 15.02 2.78 14.95
N ASP A 30 14.69 2.43 16.19
CA ASP A 30 13.39 1.84 16.58
C ASP A 30 12.26 2.82 16.22
N GLN A 31 11.98 3.00 14.94
CA GLN A 31 10.82 3.74 14.49
C GLN A 31 9.64 2.77 14.54
N ASP A 32 8.80 2.97 15.53
CA ASP A 32 7.51 2.30 15.67
C ASP A 32 6.71 2.37 14.36
N LEU A 33 6.62 1.24 13.64
CA LEU A 33 5.87 1.20 12.38
C LEU A 33 4.39 1.04 12.71
N LEU A 34 3.60 2.09 12.52
CA LEU A 34 2.16 2.04 12.71
C LEU A 34 1.45 1.61 11.43
N CYS A 35 0.40 0.81 11.58
CA CYS A 35 -0.48 0.50 10.45
C CYS A 35 -1.26 1.75 10.04
N PRO A 36 -1.27 2.14 8.75
CA PRO A 36 -1.93 3.36 8.32
C PRO A 36 -3.47 3.25 8.24
N HIS A 37 -4.03 2.06 8.49
CA HIS A 37 -5.47 1.85 8.39
C HIS A 37 -6.20 2.40 9.64
N PRO A 38 -7.33 3.11 9.50
CA PRO A 38 -8.02 3.76 10.62
C PRO A 38 -8.48 2.77 11.71
N SER A 39 -8.81 1.53 11.34
CA SER A 39 -9.17 0.48 12.31
C SER A 39 -7.98 -0.02 13.15
N CYS A 40 -6.77 0.49 12.92
CA CYS A 40 -5.56 0.14 13.64
C CYS A 40 -4.96 1.30 14.43
N ALA A 41 -5.67 2.42 14.55
CA ALA A 41 -5.22 3.59 15.30
C ALA A 41 -4.82 3.26 16.76
N ASN A 42 -5.53 2.33 17.40
CA ASN A 42 -5.29 1.93 18.79
C ASN A 42 -4.48 0.61 18.93
N LYS A 43 -3.89 0.11 17.86
CA LYS A 43 -3.13 -1.15 17.88
C LYS A 43 -1.65 -0.90 18.16
N PRO A 44 -0.95 -1.87 18.77
CA PRO A 44 0.49 -1.76 19.02
C PRO A 44 1.25 -1.55 17.70
N SER A 45 2.36 -0.82 17.80
CA SER A 45 3.32 -0.65 16.71
C SER A 45 3.95 -1.97 16.30
N TYR A 46 4.47 -2.00 15.07
CA TYR A 46 5.27 -3.09 14.55
C TYR A 46 6.74 -2.72 14.64
N THR A 47 7.56 -3.62 15.16
CA THR A 47 9.02 -3.47 15.20
C THR A 47 9.67 -3.75 13.83
N GLU A 48 8.99 -4.51 12.96
CA GLU A 48 9.51 -4.92 11.66
C GLU A 48 8.54 -4.58 10.52
N LEU A 49 9.06 -4.06 9.41
CA LEU A 49 8.29 -3.80 8.19
C LEU A 49 7.64 -5.08 7.65
N ARG A 50 8.33 -6.22 7.76
CA ARG A 50 7.81 -7.52 7.34
C ARG A 50 6.56 -7.91 8.13
N SER A 51 6.52 -7.59 9.41
CA SER A 51 5.35 -7.84 10.27
C SER A 51 4.17 -6.97 9.87
N LEU A 52 4.41 -5.68 9.57
CA LEU A 52 3.39 -4.79 9.03
C LEU A 52 2.87 -5.24 7.66
N GLN A 53 3.75 -5.64 6.75
CA GLN A 53 3.38 -6.18 5.43
C GLN A 53 2.56 -7.48 5.51
N ARG A 54 2.80 -8.32 6.52
CA ARG A 54 1.99 -9.51 6.78
C ARG A 54 0.62 -9.17 7.37
N HIS A 55 0.53 -8.09 8.12
CA HIS A 55 -0.70 -7.61 8.75
C HIS A 55 -1.63 -6.91 7.74
N TYR A 56 -1.08 -6.04 6.89
CA TYR A 56 -1.84 -5.15 6.02
C TYR A 56 -2.86 -5.83 5.08
N PRO A 57 -2.63 -7.06 4.55
CA PRO A 57 -3.64 -7.79 3.80
C PRO A 57 -4.96 -8.05 4.54
N SER A 58 -5.00 -7.91 5.88
CA SER A 58 -6.25 -8.01 6.65
C SER A 58 -7.23 -6.86 6.39
N HIS A 59 -6.73 -5.72 5.89
CA HIS A 59 -7.53 -4.54 5.54
C HIS A 59 -7.90 -4.49 4.07
N ILE A 60 -7.26 -5.31 3.24
CA ILE A 60 -7.56 -5.35 1.81
C ILE A 60 -8.88 -6.10 1.61
N PRO A 61 -9.90 -5.45 1.02
CA PRO A 61 -11.13 -6.12 0.69
C PRO A 61 -10.84 -7.23 -0.33
N CYS A 62 -11.56 -8.33 -0.16
CA CYS A 62 -11.52 -9.44 -1.09
C CYS A 62 -12.93 -9.66 -1.62
N GLU A 63 -13.05 -9.75 -2.94
CA GLU A 63 -14.31 -10.10 -3.61
C GLU A 63 -14.18 -11.45 -4.32
N ALA A 64 -13.13 -12.21 -4.01
CA ALA A 64 -12.88 -13.49 -4.63
C ALA A 64 -13.67 -14.61 -3.94
N ALA A 65 -14.26 -15.46 -4.78
CA ALA A 65 -14.82 -16.74 -4.38
C ALA A 65 -13.72 -17.80 -4.27
N CYS A 66 -13.84 -18.70 -3.29
CA CYS A 66 -12.97 -19.87 -3.21
C CYS A 66 -13.22 -20.78 -4.43
N PRO A 67 -12.19 -21.18 -5.19
CA PRO A 67 -12.39 -22.02 -6.37
C PRO A 67 -12.94 -23.41 -6.00
N CYS A 68 -12.64 -23.92 -4.80
CA CYS A 68 -13.07 -25.23 -4.32
C CYS A 68 -14.54 -25.26 -3.84
N CYS A 69 -14.94 -24.32 -2.98
CA CYS A 69 -16.28 -24.34 -2.35
C CYS A 69 -17.18 -23.17 -2.74
N LYS A 70 -16.72 -22.28 -3.63
CA LYS A 70 -17.43 -21.09 -4.15
C LYS A 70 -17.88 -20.07 -3.10
N ARG A 71 -17.39 -20.17 -1.85
CA ARG A 71 -17.67 -19.20 -0.78
C ARG A 71 -16.95 -17.87 -1.04
N ASN A 72 -17.63 -16.76 -0.80
CA ASN A 72 -17.07 -15.41 -0.88
C ASN A 72 -16.47 -14.97 0.46
N PHE A 73 -15.43 -14.13 0.41
CA PHE A 73 -14.70 -13.70 1.60
C PHE A 73 -14.47 -12.21 1.59
N ALA A 74 -14.97 -11.49 2.60
CA ALA A 74 -14.84 -10.03 2.70
C ALA A 74 -13.39 -9.51 2.84
N SER A 75 -12.42 -10.36 3.23
CA SER A 75 -11.02 -9.94 3.37
C SER A 75 -10.04 -10.99 2.88
N ALA A 76 -8.89 -10.52 2.36
CA ALA A 76 -7.86 -11.40 1.83
C ALA A 76 -7.30 -12.36 2.90
N ARG A 77 -7.22 -11.91 4.16
CA ARG A 77 -6.78 -12.77 5.27
C ARG A 77 -7.75 -13.92 5.56
N LYS A 78 -9.06 -13.66 5.54
CA LYS A 78 -10.08 -14.71 5.73
C LYS A 78 -10.04 -15.70 4.57
N TYR A 79 -9.90 -15.20 3.35
CA TYR A 79 -9.70 -16.03 2.15
C TYR A 79 -8.47 -16.94 2.28
N GLU A 80 -7.32 -16.40 2.68
CA GLU A 80 -6.08 -17.17 2.87
C GLU A 80 -6.23 -18.29 3.91
N THR A 81 -6.79 -17.98 5.08
CA THR A 81 -7.00 -18.98 6.14
C THR A 81 -7.95 -20.07 5.69
N HIS A 82 -9.05 -19.69 5.03
CA HIS A 82 -10.00 -20.65 4.49
C HIS A 82 -9.35 -21.55 3.44
N MET A 83 -8.57 -21.00 2.51
CA MET A 83 -7.94 -21.78 1.43
C MET A 83 -7.05 -22.89 1.97
N LYS A 84 -6.29 -22.65 3.04
CA LYS A 84 -5.46 -23.69 3.68
C LYS A 84 -6.27 -24.86 4.23
N GLN A 85 -7.49 -24.60 4.69
CA GLN A 85 -8.36 -25.62 5.28
C GLN A 85 -9.21 -26.29 4.20
N CYS A 86 -9.87 -25.50 3.35
CA CYS A 86 -10.76 -25.98 2.30
C CYS A 86 -10.03 -26.82 1.26
N PHE A 87 -8.78 -26.48 0.93
CA PHE A 87 -7.99 -27.27 0.00
C PHE A 87 -7.72 -28.69 0.51
N ARG A 88 -7.49 -28.87 1.82
CA ARG A 88 -7.26 -30.20 2.41
C ARG A 88 -8.46 -31.14 2.25
N SER A 89 -9.67 -30.58 2.10
CA SER A 89 -10.91 -31.35 2.03
C SER A 89 -11.50 -31.45 0.63
N HIS A 90 -11.28 -30.44 -0.23
CA HIS A 90 -11.99 -30.29 -1.52
C HIS A 90 -11.09 -29.82 -2.67
N GLY A 91 -9.77 -29.83 -2.48
CA GLY A 91 -8.83 -29.27 -3.45
C GLY A 91 -8.59 -30.14 -4.68
N THR A 92 -8.61 -29.51 -5.86
CA THR A 92 -7.93 -30.02 -7.06
C THR A 92 -6.66 -29.20 -7.31
N ASP A 93 -5.69 -29.76 -8.03
CA ASP A 93 -4.43 -29.06 -8.32
C ASP A 93 -4.64 -27.73 -9.07
N ASP A 94 -5.63 -27.66 -9.96
CA ASP A 94 -5.92 -26.43 -10.69
C ASP A 94 -6.61 -25.38 -9.79
N ALA A 95 -7.53 -25.81 -8.92
CA ALA A 95 -8.10 -24.91 -7.92
C ALA A 95 -7.02 -24.34 -6.98
N TRP A 96 -5.97 -25.12 -6.68
CA TRP A 96 -4.82 -24.64 -5.92
C TRP A 96 -3.98 -23.61 -6.65
N LYS A 97 -3.72 -23.82 -7.94
CA LYS A 97 -2.99 -22.85 -8.78
C LYS A 97 -3.73 -21.52 -8.82
N ASP A 98 -5.05 -21.55 -9.05
CA ASP A 98 -5.89 -20.36 -9.09
C ASP A 98 -5.94 -19.64 -7.73
N ALA A 99 -6.12 -20.42 -6.66
CA ALA A 99 -6.07 -19.93 -5.29
C ALA A 99 -4.76 -19.20 -4.97
N LYS A 100 -3.63 -19.83 -5.35
CA LYS A 100 -2.29 -19.30 -5.13
C LYS A 100 -2.04 -18.05 -5.96
N ALA A 101 -2.50 -18.02 -7.21
CA ALA A 101 -2.44 -16.84 -8.07
C ALA A 101 -3.26 -15.68 -7.48
N GLN A 102 -4.48 -15.95 -7.01
CA GLN A 102 -5.32 -14.96 -6.36
C GLN A 102 -4.68 -14.40 -5.08
N ARG A 103 -4.13 -15.27 -4.23
CA ARG A 103 -3.37 -14.87 -3.04
C ARG A 103 -2.19 -13.97 -3.42
N LYS A 104 -1.43 -14.33 -4.46
CA LYS A 104 -0.30 -13.53 -4.94
C LYS A 104 -0.75 -12.13 -5.39
N ARG A 105 -1.86 -12.03 -6.12
CA ARG A 105 -2.46 -10.74 -6.53
C ARG A 105 -2.82 -9.88 -5.32
N GLN A 106 -3.50 -10.45 -4.34
CA GLN A 106 -3.90 -9.74 -3.11
C GLN A 106 -2.69 -9.25 -2.30
N HIS A 107 -1.67 -10.08 -2.15
CA HIS A 107 -0.45 -9.69 -1.44
C HIS A 107 0.34 -8.61 -2.19
N ARG A 108 0.40 -8.68 -3.52
CA ARG A 108 1.03 -7.64 -4.34
C ARG A 108 0.30 -6.31 -4.15
N PHE A 109 -1.02 -6.30 -4.34
CA PHE A 109 -1.84 -5.11 -4.12
C PHE A 109 -1.68 -4.53 -2.71
N ALA A 110 -1.71 -5.38 -1.68
CA ALA A 110 -1.50 -4.94 -0.30
C ALA A 110 -0.14 -4.28 -0.09
N ARG A 111 0.93 -4.82 -0.69
CA ARG A 111 2.28 -4.26 -0.60
C ARG A 111 2.39 -2.94 -1.36
N ASP A 112 1.88 -2.89 -2.58
CA ASP A 112 1.90 -1.69 -3.43
C ASP A 112 1.12 -0.55 -2.76
N GLU A 113 -0.04 -0.86 -2.18
CA GLU A 113 -0.87 0.11 -1.48
C GLU A 113 -0.23 0.60 -0.18
N LEU A 114 0.36 -0.31 0.61
CA LEU A 114 1.10 0.08 1.81
C LEU A 114 2.29 0.97 1.46
N ALA A 115 3.06 0.61 0.43
CA ALA A 115 4.18 1.42 -0.05
C ALA A 115 3.72 2.81 -0.49
N ARG A 116 2.64 2.90 -1.29
CA ARG A 116 2.05 4.16 -1.73
C ARG A 116 1.68 5.08 -0.56
N ILE A 117 1.06 4.54 0.48
CA ILE A 117 0.65 5.31 1.66
C ILE A 117 1.88 5.77 2.47
N MET A 118 2.87 4.89 2.66
CA MET A 118 4.09 5.22 3.39
C MET A 118 4.94 6.27 2.65
N SER A 119 5.05 6.19 1.32
CA SER A 119 5.74 7.21 0.51
C SER A 119 5.02 8.56 0.54
N LYS A 120 3.69 8.59 0.54
CA LYS A 120 2.91 9.84 0.62
C LYS A 120 3.10 10.55 1.97
N LYS A 121 3.24 9.80 3.07
CA LYS A 121 3.51 10.38 4.40
C LYS A 121 4.88 11.06 4.48
N GLY A 122 5.89 10.55 3.76
CA GLY A 122 7.21 11.19 3.68
C GLY A 122 7.17 12.58 3.03
N ILE A 123 6.27 12.80 2.06
CA ILE A 123 6.12 14.09 1.37
C ILE A 123 5.24 15.06 2.19
N ALA A 124 4.18 14.56 2.83
CA ALA A 124 3.27 15.38 3.64
C ALA A 124 3.95 15.99 4.88
N SER A 125 4.94 15.32 5.49
CA SER A 125 5.73 15.90 6.57
C SER A 125 6.67 17.02 6.12
N SER A 126 6.99 17.11 4.82
CA SER A 126 7.90 18.13 4.29
C SER A 126 7.20 19.41 3.85
N MET A 127 5.88 19.39 3.58
CA MET A 127 5.15 20.59 3.12
C MET A 127 4.48 21.38 4.24
N ASN A 128 4.47 20.90 5.48
CA ASN A 128 3.79 21.58 6.60
C ASN A 128 4.69 22.51 7.43
N THR A 129 5.93 22.76 6.99
CA THR A 129 6.91 23.61 7.71
C THR A 129 7.21 24.94 7.00
N GLN A 130 6.62 25.20 5.81
CA GLN A 130 6.78 26.49 5.13
C GLN A 130 5.52 27.38 5.14
N GLU A 131 4.37 26.91 5.63
CA GLU A 131 3.12 27.67 5.62
C GLU A 131 2.81 28.39 6.94
N LEU A 132 3.82 28.66 7.77
CA LEU A 132 3.67 29.46 9.00
C LEU A 132 4.63 30.67 9.08
N GLN A 133 5.35 30.98 8.00
CA GLN A 133 6.21 32.18 7.94
C GLN A 133 5.78 33.26 6.95
N LEU A 134 4.67 33.08 6.21
CA LEU A 134 4.20 34.04 5.19
C LEU A 134 3.08 34.98 5.64
N THR A 135 2.62 34.92 6.89
CA THR A 135 1.57 35.84 7.41
C THR A 135 2.10 37.02 8.24
N SER A 136 3.42 37.25 8.29
CA SER A 136 4.01 38.28 9.18
C SER A 136 4.48 39.58 8.49
N LEU A 137 4.32 39.76 7.18
CA LEU A 137 4.82 40.96 6.49
C LEU A 137 3.77 41.60 5.57
N GLY A 138 3.10 42.62 6.11
CA GLY A 138 2.25 43.57 5.39
C GLY A 138 0.81 43.53 5.89
N HIS A 139 0.34 44.46 6.73
CA HIS A 139 0.17 45.85 6.32
C HIS A 139 0.26 46.81 7.51
N ARG A 140 1.14 47.78 7.34
CA ARG A 140 1.40 48.91 8.22
C ARG A 140 1.00 50.16 7.43
N ARG A 141 0.15 51.01 8.01
CA ARG A 141 -0.29 52.36 7.55
C ARG A 141 -1.15 52.33 6.27
N GLU A 142 -2.21 53.13 6.16
CA GLU A 142 -2.26 54.60 6.26
C GLU A 142 -3.55 55.00 7.04
N ASP A 143 -3.48 55.74 8.16
CA ASP A 143 -3.37 57.20 8.24
C ASP A 143 -4.39 57.95 7.34
N LEU A 144 -5.39 58.55 8.01
CA LEU A 144 -6.05 59.84 7.74
C LEU A 144 -6.77 60.03 6.39
N ILE A 145 -8.06 60.44 6.43
CA ILE A 145 -8.59 61.61 5.69
C ILE A 145 -10.05 61.93 6.12
N SER A 146 -10.19 63.19 6.56
CA SER A 146 -11.27 64.18 6.41
C SER A 146 -12.72 63.98 6.90
N VAL A 147 -13.01 64.81 7.89
CA VAL A 147 -14.23 65.62 8.12
C VAL A 147 -14.71 66.35 6.85
N ALA A 148 -16.03 66.34 6.58
CA ALA A 148 -16.84 67.47 6.07
C ALA A 148 -18.32 67.01 5.93
N THR A 149 -19.24 67.49 6.78
CA THR A 149 -20.22 68.58 6.54
C THR A 149 -21.35 68.23 5.56
N GLY A 150 -22.61 68.28 6.03
CA GLY A 150 -23.77 68.30 5.15
C GLY A 150 -25.13 68.16 5.83
N LEU A 151 -25.65 69.31 6.30
CA LEU A 151 -27.06 69.74 6.48
C LEU A 151 -28.11 68.76 7.03
#